data_AF-A0A0K8S390-F1
#
_entry.id   AF-A0A0K8S390-F1
#
_cell.length_a   1.000
_cell.length_b   1.000
_cell.length_c   1.000
_cell.angle_alpha   90.00
_cell.angle_beta   90.00
_cell.angle_gamma   90.00
#
_symmetry.space_group_name_H-M   'P 1'
#
loop_
_entity.id
_entity.type
_entity.pdbx_description
1 polymer ?
#
loop_
_entity_poly.entity_id
_entity_poly.type
_entity_poly.pdbx_seq_one_letter_code
_entity_poly.pdbx_strand_id
1 'polypeptide(L)'
;QTIISDNAPQFVGSEFATFARQWEFNHSTSSPMYSKGNGKAESAVKITKKLLKKCERDNIDFQAALLEWRNSPTSEMDSSPSQRLMARRTRTTLPIARKLLVPEVVPGVHDSL
;
A
#
# COMPACT_ATOMS: atom_id res chain seq x y z
N GLN A 1 7.27 12.73 8.37
CA GLN A 1 6.45 11.53 8.09
C GLN A 1 6.41 10.66 9.35
N THR A 2 5.28 10.02 9.65
CA THR A 2 5.15 9.10 10.80
C THR A 2 4.89 7.68 10.31
N ILE A 3 5.59 6.71 10.89
CA ILE A 3 5.35 5.27 10.71
C ILE A 3 4.74 4.72 12.00
N ILE A 4 3.68 3.95 11.87
CA ILE A 4 3.03 3.25 12.97
C ILE A 4 3.24 1.74 12.76
N SER A 5 3.81 1.05 13.75
CA SER A 5 4.00 -0.40 13.73
C SER A 5 3.41 -1.07 14.97
N ASP A 6 3.39 -2.40 14.99
CA ASP A 6 3.19 -3.13 16.24
C ASP A 6 4.43 -3.06 17.15
N ASN A 7 4.33 -3.65 18.34
CA ASN A 7 5.45 -3.77 19.29
C ASN A 7 6.35 -4.97 19.00
N ALA A 8 6.45 -5.42 17.76
CA ALA A 8 7.32 -6.53 17.44
C ALA A 8 8.79 -6.15 17.69
N PRO A 9 9.65 -7.08 18.17
CA PRO A 9 11.01 -6.75 18.63
C PRO A 9 11.86 -6.01 17.60
N GLN A 10 11.66 -6.30 16.30
CA GLN A 10 12.37 -5.63 15.21
C GLN A 10 12.06 -4.13 15.08
N PHE A 11 10.93 -3.65 15.59
CA PHE A 11 10.53 -2.24 15.52
C PHE A 11 10.79 -1.48 16.82
N VAL A 12 10.87 -2.18 17.97
CA VAL A 12 11.12 -1.56 19.29
C VAL A 12 12.62 -1.48 19.61
N GLY A 13 13.47 -2.18 18.85
CA GLY A 13 14.92 -2.19 19.05
C GLY A 13 15.59 -0.83 18.81
N SER A 14 16.75 -0.64 19.46
CA SER A 14 17.58 0.57 19.33
C SER A 14 18.07 0.83 17.90
N GLU A 15 18.24 -0.23 17.11
CA GLU A 15 18.60 -0.16 15.69
C GLU A 15 17.53 0.57 14.88
N PHE A 16 16.25 0.21 15.07
CA PHE A 16 15.14 0.83 14.36
C PHE A 16 14.93 2.29 14.78
N ALA A 17 15.09 2.59 16.08
CA ALA A 17 15.06 3.96 16.57
C ALA A 17 16.19 4.82 15.97
N THR A 18 17.39 4.25 15.84
CA THR A 18 18.53 4.93 15.20
C THR A 18 18.27 5.16 13.72
N PHE A 19 17.75 4.15 13.01
CA PHE A 19 17.33 4.25 11.61
C PHE A 19 16.27 5.35 11.42
N ALA A 20 15.25 5.40 12.26
CA ALA A 20 14.21 6.43 12.22
C ALA A 20 14.77 7.85 12.38
N ARG A 21 15.71 8.03 13.32
CA ARG A 21 16.41 9.31 13.51
C ARG A 21 17.29 9.68 12.32
N GLN A 22 18.03 8.73 11.76
CA GLN A 22 18.91 8.98 10.60
C GLN A 22 18.13 9.36 9.34
N TRP A 23 16.96 8.76 9.14
CA TRP A 23 16.08 9.00 8.00
C TRP A 23 14.99 10.05 8.29
N GLU A 24 15.08 10.73 9.43
CA GLU A 24 14.23 11.87 9.82
C GLU A 24 12.72 11.58 9.75
N PHE A 25 12.30 10.39 10.17
CA PHE A 25 10.89 10.04 10.33
C PHE A 25 10.54 9.70 11.78
N ASN A 26 9.31 10.00 12.16
CA ASN A 26 8.78 9.66 13.47
C ASN A 26 8.32 8.20 13.46
N HIS A 27 8.70 7.44 14.47
CA HIS A 27 8.19 6.10 14.69
C HIS A 27 7.35 6.06 15.97
N SER A 28 6.15 5.49 15.85
CA SER A 28 5.26 5.23 16.97
C SER A 28 4.84 3.78 16.92
N THR A 29 4.75 3.12 18.07
CA THR A 29 4.14 1.79 18.14
C THR A 29 2.70 1.90 18.60
N SER A 30 1.84 1.00 18.09
CA SER A 30 0.47 0.91 18.58
C SER A 30 0.45 0.26 19.96
N SER A 31 -0.39 0.76 20.86
CA SER A 31 -0.65 0.10 22.14
C SER A 31 -1.28 -1.27 21.89
N PRO A 32 -1.01 -2.31 22.72
CA PRO A 32 -1.64 -3.63 22.59
C PRO A 32 -3.17 -3.60 22.51
N MET A 33 -3.82 -2.58 23.09
CA MET A 33 -5.28 -2.38 23.03
C MET A 33 -5.78 -1.56 21.83
N TYR A 34 -4.89 -0.99 21.01
CA TYR A 34 -5.22 -0.09 19.89
C TYR A 34 -4.75 -0.65 18.53
N SER A 35 -5.16 -1.88 18.23
CA SER A 35 -4.86 -2.57 16.96
C SER A 35 -5.45 -1.88 15.71
N LYS A 36 -6.42 -0.98 15.86
CA LYS A 36 -7.06 -0.25 14.76
C LYS A 36 -6.06 0.48 13.84
N GLY A 37 -4.96 0.99 14.39
CA GLY A 37 -3.92 1.67 13.61
C GLY A 37 -3.22 0.77 12.58
N ASN A 38 -3.20 -0.56 12.81
CA ASN A 38 -2.52 -1.53 11.95
C ASN A 38 -3.46 -2.24 10.96
N GLY A 39 -4.78 -2.05 11.06
CA GLY A 39 -5.76 -2.79 10.27
C GLY A 39 -5.58 -2.61 8.75
N LYS A 40 -5.10 -1.44 8.30
CA LYS A 40 -4.77 -1.19 6.88
C LYS A 40 -3.56 -2.01 6.42
N ALA A 41 -2.52 -2.10 7.25
CA ALA A 41 -1.34 -2.93 6.96
C ALA A 41 -1.71 -4.42 6.92
N GLU A 42 -2.52 -4.88 7.87
CA GLU A 42 -3.04 -6.26 7.90
C GLU A 42 -3.89 -6.59 6.67
N SER A 43 -4.75 -5.65 6.27
CA SER A 43 -5.57 -5.78 5.06
C SER A 43 -4.70 -5.86 3.80
N ALA A 44 -3.67 -5.02 3.71
CA ALA A 44 -2.68 -5.07 2.62
C ALA A 44 -1.97 -6.43 2.59
N VAL A 45 -1.48 -6.93 3.73
CA VAL A 45 -0.85 -8.27 3.82
C VAL A 45 -1.81 -9.37 3.38
N LYS A 46 -3.09 -9.30 3.77
CA LYS A 46 -4.12 -10.26 3.35
C LYS A 46 -4.31 -10.26 1.82
N ILE A 47 -4.33 -9.08 1.21
CA ILE A 47 -4.43 -8.92 -0.26
C ILE A 47 -3.18 -9.50 -0.93
N THR A 48 -1.98 -9.16 -0.47
CA THR A 48 -0.72 -9.66 -1.04
C THR A 48 -0.64 -11.18 -0.96
N LYS A 49 -1.01 -11.78 0.18
CA LYS A 49 -1.06 -13.25 0.34
C LYS A 49 -2.03 -13.90 -0.64
N LYS A 50 -3.21 -13.30 -0.88
CA LYS A 50 -4.16 -13.80 -1.88
C LYS A 50 -3.59 -13.70 -3.29
N LEU A 51 -2.92 -12.60 -3.62
CA LEU A 51 -2.25 -12.41 -4.91
C LEU A 51 -1.19 -13.50 -5.13
N LEU A 52 -0.31 -13.72 -4.15
CA LEU A 52 0.75 -14.74 -4.22
C LEU A 52 0.17 -16.14 -4.48
N LYS A 53 -0.84 -16.55 -3.70
CA LYS A 53 -1.51 -17.85 -3.91
C LYS A 53 -2.13 -18.00 -5.29
N LYS A 54 -2.72 -16.93 -5.83
CA LYS A 54 -3.26 -16.92 -7.19
C LYS A 54 -2.15 -17.06 -8.23
N CYS A 55 -1.06 -16.31 -8.06
CA CYS A 55 0.10 -16.35 -8.96
C CYS A 55 0.73 -17.74 -9.00
N GLU A 56 0.89 -18.38 -7.84
CA GLU A 56 1.40 -19.75 -7.73
C GLU A 56 0.50 -20.75 -8.44
N ARG A 57 -0.82 -20.69 -8.20
CA ARG A 57 -1.79 -21.59 -8.83
C ARG A 57 -1.87 -21.42 -10.35
N ASP A 58 -1.86 -20.18 -10.82
CA ASP A 58 -2.11 -19.84 -12.23
C ASP A 58 -0.78 -19.70 -13.03
N ASN A 59 0.39 -19.94 -12.38
CA ASN A 59 1.75 -19.75 -12.91
C ASN A 59 1.98 -18.35 -13.54
N ILE A 60 1.52 -17.31 -12.84
CA ILE A 60 1.62 -15.91 -13.26
C ILE A 60 2.76 -15.24 -12.49
N ASP A 61 3.50 -14.34 -13.15
CA ASP A 61 4.50 -13.50 -12.48
C ASP A 61 3.85 -12.56 -11.44
N PHE A 62 4.40 -12.57 -10.22
CA PHE A 62 3.87 -11.78 -9.12
C PHE A 62 3.99 -10.27 -9.35
N GLN A 63 5.04 -9.80 -10.03
CA GLN A 63 5.19 -8.36 -10.31
C GLN A 63 4.13 -7.88 -11.30
N ALA A 64 3.83 -8.68 -12.33
CA ALA A 64 2.73 -8.40 -13.25
C ALA A 64 1.37 -8.36 -12.52
N ALA A 65 1.08 -9.33 -11.66
CA ALA A 65 -0.17 -9.33 -10.89
C ALA A 65 -0.27 -8.14 -9.92
N LEU A 66 0.84 -7.76 -9.28
CA LEU A 66 0.90 -6.60 -8.40
C LEU A 66 0.73 -5.29 -9.16
N LEU A 67 1.28 -5.18 -10.38
CA LEU A 67 1.07 -4.04 -11.27
C LEU A 67 -0.42 -3.89 -11.61
N GLU A 68 -1.08 -4.97 -12.02
CA GLU A 68 -2.51 -4.93 -12.35
C GLU A 68 -3.35 -4.57 -11.11
N TRP A 69 -3.04 -5.13 -9.93
CA TRP A 69 -3.74 -4.78 -8.69
C TRP A 69 -3.58 -3.30 -8.35
N ARG A 70 -2.38 -2.72 -8.48
CA ARG A 70 -2.13 -1.30 -8.21
C ARG A 70 -2.90 -0.36 -9.14
N ASN A 71 -3.24 -0.82 -10.34
CA ASN A 71 -3.99 -0.04 -11.34
C ASN A 71 -5.49 -0.38 -11.40
N SER A 72 -5.95 -1.34 -10.62
CA SER A 72 -7.37 -1.70 -10.54
C SER A 72 -8.08 -0.91 -9.43
N PRO A 73 -9.31 -0.43 -9.66
CA PRO A 73 -10.13 0.16 -8.60
C PRO A 73 -10.34 -0.81 -7.43
N THR A 74 -10.41 -0.27 -6.22
CA THR A 74 -10.67 -1.06 -5.00
C THR A 74 -12.16 -1.10 -4.69
N SER A 75 -12.67 -2.14 -4.02
CA SER A 75 -14.11 -2.27 -3.74
C SER A 75 -14.73 -1.10 -2.95
N GLU A 76 -13.93 -0.40 -2.15
CA GLU A 76 -14.35 0.75 -1.34
C GLU A 76 -14.29 2.08 -2.10
N MET A 77 -13.56 2.15 -3.22
CA MET A 77 -13.31 3.39 -3.94
C MET A 77 -13.11 3.12 -5.44
N ASP A 78 -13.78 3.91 -6.28
CA ASP A 78 -13.66 3.86 -7.75
C ASP A 78 -12.29 4.29 -8.32
N SER A 79 -11.32 4.54 -7.44
CA SER A 79 -9.92 4.84 -7.79
C SER A 79 -8.99 3.65 -7.50
N SER A 80 -7.90 3.55 -8.25
CA SER A 80 -6.86 2.55 -7.98
C SER A 80 -5.82 3.05 -6.96
N PRO A 81 -5.08 2.15 -6.30
CA PRO A 81 -3.98 2.51 -5.41
C PRO A 81 -2.96 3.48 -6.04
N SER A 82 -2.58 3.26 -7.31
CA SER A 82 -1.65 4.15 -8.02
C SER A 82 -2.24 5.55 -8.26
N GLN A 83 -3.54 5.64 -8.55
CA GLN A 83 -4.19 6.94 -8.69
C GLN A 83 -4.23 7.70 -7.37
N ARG A 84 -4.48 7.03 -6.24
CA ARG A 84 -4.49 7.69 -4.93
C ARG A 84 -3.11 8.12 -4.47
N LEU A 85 -2.08 7.32 -4.74
CA LEU A 85 -0.72 7.59 -4.27
C LEU A 85 0.05 8.54 -5.19
N MET A 86 -0.06 8.35 -6.51
CA MET A 86 0.76 9.06 -7.50
C MET A 86 -0.05 10.05 -8.34
N ALA A 87 -1.35 10.24 -8.02
CA ALA A 87 -2.28 11.03 -8.82
C ALA A 87 -2.30 10.60 -10.29
N ARG A 88 -1.99 9.35 -10.64
CA ARG A 88 -1.95 8.92 -12.04
C ARG A 88 -2.19 7.42 -12.21
N ARG A 89 -2.65 7.03 -13.39
CA ARG A 89 -2.60 5.63 -13.83
C ARG A 89 -1.22 5.33 -14.39
N THR A 90 -0.73 4.12 -14.15
CA THR A 90 0.51 3.63 -14.76
C THR A 90 0.19 2.75 -15.96
N ARG A 91 1.18 2.50 -16.82
CA ARG A 91 1.00 1.63 -17.97
C ARG A 91 0.94 0.19 -17.49
N THR A 92 -0.06 -0.54 -17.93
CA THR A 92 -0.23 -1.97 -17.66
C THR A 92 -0.09 -2.77 -18.95
N THR A 93 -0.37 -4.07 -18.90
CA THR A 93 -0.39 -4.92 -20.09
C THR A 93 -1.56 -4.59 -21.02
N LEU A 94 -2.63 -4.00 -20.47
CA LEU A 94 -3.80 -3.58 -21.24
C LEU A 94 -3.56 -2.22 -21.91
N PRO A 95 -3.98 -2.05 -23.18
CA PRO A 95 -3.95 -0.76 -23.84
C PRO A 95 -4.79 0.27 -23.07
N ILE A 96 -4.21 1.46 -22.83
CA ILE A 96 -4.87 2.56 -22.15
C ILE A 96 -4.73 3.85 -22.97
N ALA A 97 -5.79 4.66 -22.99
CA ALA A 97 -5.77 5.95 -23.66
C ALA A 97 -4.75 6.89 -23.00
N ARG A 98 -3.90 7.56 -23.80
CA ARG A 98 -2.83 8.44 -23.30
C ARG A 98 -3.34 9.53 -22.35
N LYS A 99 -4.55 10.05 -22.58
CA LYS A 99 -5.19 11.05 -21.71
C LYS A 99 -5.34 10.58 -20.26
N LEU A 100 -5.51 9.28 -20.02
CA LEU A 100 -5.69 8.71 -18.68
C LEU A 100 -4.38 8.51 -17.92
N LEU A 101 -3.23 8.66 -18.59
CA LEU A 101 -1.90 8.56 -18.00
C LEU A 101 -1.38 9.91 -17.49
N VAL A 102 -2.09 11.00 -17.81
CA VAL A 102 -1.81 12.35 -17.31
C VAL A 102 -2.17 12.39 -15.84
N PRO A 103 -1.33 12.99 -14.97
CA PRO A 103 -1.64 13.10 -13.56
C PRO A 103 -2.90 13.93 -13.29
N GLU A 104 -3.78 13.41 -12.44
CA GLU A 104 -5.01 14.01 -11.95
C GLU A 104 -5.22 13.56 -10.50
N VAL A 105 -5.42 14.54 -9.60
CA VAL A 105 -5.64 14.28 -8.18
C VAL A 105 -7.04 13.70 -7.98
N VAL A 106 -7.13 12.54 -7.34
CA VAL A 106 -8.42 11.96 -6.95
C VAL A 106 -8.99 12.76 -5.76
N PRO A 107 -10.18 13.36 -5.88
CA PRO A 107 -10.79 14.11 -4.78
C PRO A 107 -11.25 13.17 -3.65
N GLY A 108 -11.30 13.66 -2.41
CA GLY A 108 -11.90 12.94 -1.27
C GLY A 108 -11.09 11.74 -0.74
N VAL A 109 -9.85 11.56 -1.17
CA VAL A 109 -9.01 10.43 -0.71
C VAL A 109 -8.73 10.48 0.79
N HIS A 110 -8.56 11.68 1.36
CA HIS A 110 -8.28 11.81 2.80
C HIS A 110 -9.53 11.52 3.66
N ASP A 111 -10.72 11.81 3.14
CA ASP A 111 -11.99 11.59 3.86
C ASP A 111 -12.42 10.12 3.83
N SER A 112 -11.92 9.36 2.85
CA SER A 112 -12.29 7.95 2.59
C SER A 112 -11.29 6.92 3.13
N LEU A 113 -10.16 7.38 3.69
CA LEU A 113 -9.08 6.53 4.21
C LEU A 113 -9.19 6.37 5.73
#